data_AF-A0A2V7VGL5-F1
#
_entry.id   AF-A0A2V7VGL5-F1
#
_cell.length_a   1.000
_cell.length_b   1.000
_cell.length_c   1.000
_cell.angle_alpha   90.00
_cell.angle_beta   90.00
_cell.angle_gamma   90.00
#
_symmetry.space_group_name_H-M   'P 1'
#
loop_
_entity.id
_entity.type
_entity.pdbx_description
1 polymer ?
#
loop_
_entity_poly.entity_id
_entity_poly.type
_entity_poly.pdbx_seq_one_letter_code
_entity_poly.pdbx_strand_id
1 'polypeptide(L)'
;MLLGLFSLFARQQRRHDPPPPPLAPQAGRLPPEPRLQTTPLQDLEQVRAQEDKELSSYGWVDRKAGRVRIPIDEAIRIVAQRGVPRAIVLPSPSPGAPASPAAGGPPAPVPSAGGRR
;
A
#
# COMPACT_ATOMS: atom_id res chain seq x y z
N MET A 1 -55.27 13.56 2.36
CA MET A 1 -55.40 12.28 3.11
C MET A 1 -54.18 11.35 2.98
N LEU A 2 -53.28 11.53 2.01
CA LEU A 2 -52.09 10.66 1.86
C LEU A 2 -51.05 10.73 3.00
N LEU A 3 -50.88 11.88 3.66
CA LEU A 3 -49.88 12.04 4.74
C LEU A 3 -50.19 11.18 5.99
N GLY A 4 -51.47 10.97 6.30
CA GLY A 4 -51.90 10.15 7.43
C GLY A 4 -51.66 8.65 7.21
N LEU A 5 -51.97 8.16 6.02
CA LEU A 5 -51.69 6.76 5.63
C LEU A 5 -50.19 6.49 5.60
N PHE A 6 -49.40 7.42 5.06
CA PHE A 6 -47.95 7.36 5.07
C PHE A 6 -47.37 7.29 6.49
N SER A 7 -47.95 8.06 7.44
CA SER A 7 -47.51 8.06 8.84
C SER A 7 -47.84 6.75 9.56
N LEU A 8 -49.00 6.15 9.27
CA LEU A 8 -49.39 4.83 9.77
C LEU A 8 -48.47 3.72 9.23
N PHE A 9 -48.14 3.77 7.93
CA PHE A 9 -47.24 2.81 7.29
C PHE A 9 -45.80 2.96 7.80
N ALA A 10 -45.30 4.19 7.96
CA ALA A 10 -44.00 4.46 8.57
C ALA A 10 -43.92 3.95 10.02
N ARG A 11 -45.04 3.99 10.76
CA ARG A 11 -45.14 3.39 12.11
C ARG A 11 -45.09 1.87 12.09
N GLN A 12 -45.62 1.24 11.04
CA GLN A 12 -45.66 -0.20 10.87
C GLN A 12 -44.32 -0.75 10.35
N GLN A 13 -43.62 -0.04 9.47
CA GLN A 13 -42.27 -0.39 9.01
C GLN A 13 -41.28 -0.48 10.18
N ARG A 14 -41.31 0.48 11.12
CA ARG A 14 -40.43 0.49 12.30
C ARG A 14 -40.63 -0.72 13.22
N ARG A 15 -41.79 -1.38 13.17
CA ARG A 15 -42.05 -2.60 13.96
C ARG A 15 -41.45 -3.85 13.31
N HIS A 16 -41.10 -3.79 12.03
CA HIS A 16 -40.55 -4.90 11.26
C HIS A 16 -39.07 -4.74 10.88
N ASP A 17 -38.44 -3.60 11.21
CA ASP A 17 -37.00 -3.46 11.01
C ASP A 17 -36.25 -4.41 11.97
N PRO A 18 -35.45 -5.36 11.46
CA PRO A 18 -34.59 -6.17 12.29
C PRO A 18 -33.60 -5.26 13.04
N PRO A 19 -33.24 -5.57 14.30
CA PRO A 19 -32.24 -4.81 15.03
C PRO A 19 -30.94 -4.77 14.21
N PRO A 20 -30.24 -3.63 14.17
CA PRO A 20 -29.01 -3.49 13.40
C PRO A 20 -28.01 -4.60 13.81
N PRO A 21 -27.33 -5.24 12.84
CA PRO A 21 -26.35 -6.28 13.14
C PRO A 21 -25.30 -5.80 14.15
N PRO A 22 -24.78 -6.68 15.03
CA PRO A 22 -23.79 -6.29 16.04
C PRO A 22 -22.47 -5.76 15.45
N LEU A 23 -22.23 -6.00 14.16
CA LEU A 23 -21.09 -5.49 13.39
C LEU A 23 -21.44 -4.28 12.51
N ALA A 24 -22.68 -3.79 12.56
CA ALA A 24 -23.05 -2.60 11.84
C ALA A 24 -22.28 -1.40 12.41
N PRO A 25 -21.55 -0.64 11.58
CA PRO A 25 -20.86 0.54 12.07
C PRO A 25 -21.89 1.51 12.68
N GLN A 26 -21.66 1.98 13.90
CA GLN A 26 -22.47 3.06 14.46
C GLN A 26 -22.51 4.23 13.46
N ALA A 27 -23.70 4.70 13.12
CA ALA A 27 -23.88 5.85 12.24
C ALA A 27 -23.04 7.03 12.75
N GLY A 28 -22.07 7.47 11.94
CA GLY A 28 -21.13 8.56 12.28
C GLY A 28 -19.77 8.12 12.85
N ARG A 29 -19.56 6.84 13.18
CA ARG A 29 -18.24 6.32 13.57
C ARG A 29 -17.54 5.72 12.36
N LEU A 30 -16.56 6.45 11.82
CA LEU A 30 -15.67 5.90 10.81
C LEU A 30 -14.90 4.72 11.43
N PRO A 31 -14.75 3.59 10.72
CA PRO A 31 -13.96 2.47 11.20
C PRO A 31 -12.54 2.93 11.54
N PRO A 32 -11.90 2.32 12.57
CA PRO A 32 -10.52 2.59 12.90
C PRO A 32 -9.62 2.31 11.67
N GLU A 33 -8.48 2.98 11.60
CA GLU A 33 -7.52 2.74 10.52
C GLU A 33 -6.97 1.31 10.58
N PRO A 34 -6.67 0.67 9.43
CA PRO A 34 -6.70 1.21 8.07
C PRO A 34 -8.10 1.21 7.44
N ARG A 35 -8.44 2.31 6.77
CA ARG A 35 -9.70 2.44 6.02
C ARG A 35 -9.56 1.83 4.63
N LEU A 36 -10.69 1.46 4.03
CA LEU A 36 -10.72 1.02 2.65
C LEU A 36 -10.30 2.19 1.72
N GLN A 37 -9.41 1.89 0.78
CA GLN A 37 -8.98 2.82 -0.26
C GLN A 37 -10.19 3.25 -1.11
N THR A 38 -10.36 4.56 -1.31
CA THR A 38 -11.53 5.12 -1.98
C THR A 38 -11.45 5.08 -3.51
N THR A 39 -10.24 5.11 -4.07
CA THR A 39 -9.97 5.25 -5.51
C THR A 39 -8.95 4.22 -6.03
N PRO A 40 -9.13 2.92 -5.79
CA PRO A 40 -8.12 1.91 -6.11
C PRO A 40 -7.75 1.86 -7.61
N LEU A 41 -8.69 2.14 -8.51
CA LEU A 41 -8.44 2.11 -9.95
C LEU A 41 -7.51 3.24 -10.41
N GLN A 42 -7.79 4.47 -9.98
CA GLN A 42 -6.98 5.63 -10.34
C GLN A 42 -5.56 5.51 -9.77
N ASP A 43 -5.44 5.03 -8.54
CA ASP A 43 -4.14 4.84 -7.90
C ASP A 43 -3.31 3.79 -8.67
N LEU A 44 -3.95 2.70 -9.13
CA LEU A 44 -3.29 1.71 -10.00
C LEU A 44 -2.85 2.28 -11.35
N GLU A 45 -3.68 3.11 -11.99
CA GLU A 45 -3.32 3.76 -13.25
C GLU A 45 -2.11 4.69 -13.09
N GLN A 46 -2.03 5.43 -11.99
CA GLN A 46 -0.89 6.29 -11.68
C GLN A 46 0.39 5.47 -11.47
N VAL A 47 0.31 4.36 -10.72
CA VAL A 47 1.44 3.45 -10.54
C VAL A 47 1.94 2.93 -11.88
N ARG A 48 1.04 2.41 -12.72
CA ARG A 48 1.41 1.92 -14.06
C ARG A 48 2.04 3.00 -14.93
N ALA A 49 1.45 4.19 -14.97
CA ALA A 49 1.99 5.30 -15.77
C ALA A 49 3.40 5.71 -15.30
N GLN A 50 3.66 5.67 -13.99
CA GLN A 50 4.98 5.96 -13.44
C GLN A 50 5.98 4.86 -13.80
N GLU A 51 5.60 3.59 -13.68
CA GLU A 51 6.43 2.44 -14.06
C GLU A 51 6.78 2.49 -15.56
N ASP A 52 5.79 2.72 -16.42
CA ASP A 52 5.98 2.83 -17.86
C ASP A 52 6.92 3.97 -18.23
N LYS A 53 6.77 5.13 -17.57
CA LYS A 53 7.67 6.26 -17.75
C LYS A 53 9.09 5.90 -17.33
N GLU A 54 9.28 5.17 -16.24
CA GLU A 54 10.61 4.75 -15.79
C GLU A 54 11.27 3.77 -16.77
N LEU A 55 10.51 2.83 -17.32
CA LEU A 55 11.02 1.83 -18.26
C LEU A 55 11.31 2.40 -19.65
N SER A 56 10.53 3.37 -20.11
CA SER A 56 10.62 3.92 -21.47
C SER A 56 11.52 5.15 -21.60
N SER A 57 11.97 5.74 -20.49
CA SER A 57 12.72 7.01 -20.53
C SER A 57 14.13 6.93 -19.94
N TYR A 58 15.02 7.74 -20.53
CA TYR A 58 16.34 7.99 -19.98
C TYR A 58 16.25 8.72 -18.64
N GLY A 59 17.19 8.40 -17.76
CA GLY A 59 17.26 9.03 -16.45
C GLY A 59 18.65 8.92 -15.85
N TRP A 60 18.91 9.71 -14.81
CA TRP A 60 20.09 9.55 -13.98
C TRP A 60 19.77 8.67 -12.79
N VAL A 61 20.61 7.66 -12.55
CA VAL A 61 20.54 6.84 -11.33
C VAL A 61 21.48 7.44 -10.28
N ASP A 62 22.71 7.76 -10.69
CA ASP A 62 23.68 8.47 -9.85
C ASP A 62 24.54 9.37 -10.74
N ARG A 63 24.31 10.69 -10.64
CA ARG A 63 25.04 11.70 -11.41
C ARG A 63 26.52 11.77 -11.04
N LYS A 64 26.86 11.56 -9.77
CA LYS A 64 28.25 11.65 -9.28
C LYS A 64 29.06 10.44 -9.74
N ALA A 65 28.45 9.26 -9.72
CA ALA A 65 29.07 8.03 -10.22
C ALA A 65 28.94 7.84 -11.74
N GLY A 66 28.35 8.81 -12.47
CA GLY A 66 28.16 8.72 -13.92
C GLY A 66 27.17 7.62 -14.36
N ARG A 67 26.29 7.15 -13.48
CA ARG A 67 25.36 6.05 -13.75
C ARG A 67 24.04 6.58 -14.31
N VAL A 68 23.72 6.17 -15.53
CA VAL A 68 22.47 6.50 -16.23
C VAL A 68 21.58 5.27 -16.38
N ARG A 69 20.26 5.50 -16.39
CA ARG A 69 19.25 4.55 -16.84
C ARG A 69 18.98 4.80 -18.32
N ILE A 70 18.90 3.70 -19.07
CA ILE A 70 18.51 3.68 -20.48
C ILE A 70 17.13 3.03 -20.61
N PRO A 71 16.31 3.38 -21.63
CA PRO A 71 15.06 2.69 -21.91
C PRO A 71 15.27 1.18 -22.08
N ILE A 72 14.32 0.40 -21.57
CA ILE A 72 14.47 -1.06 -21.49
C ILE A 72 14.60 -1.72 -22.88
N ASP A 73 13.87 -1.23 -23.89
CA ASP A 73 13.97 -1.74 -25.26
C ASP A 73 15.38 -1.57 -25.84
N GLU A 74 15.99 -0.41 -25.58
CA GLU A 74 17.35 -0.13 -26.03
C GLU A 74 18.38 -0.96 -25.24
N ALA A 75 18.14 -1.18 -23.94
CA ALA A 75 18.96 -2.08 -23.14
C ALA A 75 18.95 -3.51 -23.72
N ILE A 76 17.75 -4.03 -24.02
CA ILE A 76 17.57 -5.35 -24.64
C ILE A 76 18.31 -5.40 -25.99
N ARG A 77 18.16 -4.37 -26.83
CA ARG A 77 18.85 -4.28 -28.12
C ARG A 77 20.37 -4.32 -27.99
N ILE A 78 20.92 -3.53 -27.08
CA ILE A 78 22.37 -3.47 -26.84
C ILE A 78 22.88 -4.83 -26.36
N VAL A 79 22.17 -5.47 -25.42
CA VAL A 79 22.53 -6.79 -24.89
C VAL A 79 22.41 -7.87 -25.95
N ALA A 80 21.37 -7.83 -26.79
CA ALA A 80 21.23 -8.78 -27.90
C ALA A 80 22.37 -8.66 -28.92
N GLN A 81 22.86 -7.44 -29.17
CA GLN A 81 23.95 -7.19 -30.11
C GLN A 81 25.34 -7.49 -29.55
N ARG A 82 25.58 -7.14 -28.27
CA ARG A 82 26.92 -7.18 -27.65
C ARG A 82 27.12 -8.35 -26.69
N GLY A 83 26.06 -9.11 -26.41
CA GLY A 83 26.01 -10.10 -25.34
C GLY A 83 25.83 -9.46 -23.96
N VAL A 84 25.52 -10.29 -22.96
CA VAL A 84 25.49 -9.84 -21.57
C VAL A 84 26.92 -9.60 -21.07
N PRO A 85 27.22 -8.45 -20.43
CA PRO A 85 28.51 -8.28 -19.78
C PRO A 85 28.69 -9.37 -18.73
N ARG A 86 29.88 -9.99 -18.69
CA ARG A 86 30.18 -11.03 -17.70
C ARG A 86 30.05 -10.38 -16.32
N ALA A 87 29.02 -10.77 -15.58
CA ALA A 87 28.73 -10.20 -14.28
C ALA A 87 29.99 -10.27 -13.41
N ILE A 88 30.35 -9.15 -12.79
CA ILE A 88 31.17 -9.20 -11.59
C ILE A 88 30.43 -10.14 -10.66
N VAL A 89 31.06 -11.28 -10.35
CA VAL A 89 30.59 -12.17 -9.29
C VAL A 89 30.65 -11.32 -8.03
N LEU A 90 29.52 -10.71 -7.68
CA LEU A 90 29.32 -10.24 -6.33
C LEU A 90 29.36 -11.51 -5.48
N PRO A 91 30.23 -11.60 -4.46
CA PRO A 91 30.23 -12.75 -3.58
C PRO A 91 28.80 -12.91 -3.07
N SER A 92 28.18 -14.05 -3.39
CA SER A 92 26.89 -14.38 -2.82
C SER A 92 27.06 -14.32 -1.30
N PRO A 93 26.17 -13.62 -0.56
CA PRO A 93 26.22 -13.67 0.88
C PRO A 93 26.11 -15.14 1.27
N SER A 94 27.20 -15.68 1.84
CA SER A 94 27.25 -17.07 2.27
C SER A 94 26.09 -17.27 3.27
N PRO A 95 25.27 -18.32 3.13
CA PRO A 95 24.25 -18.67 4.11
C PRO A 95 24.96 -19.10 5.39
N GLY A 96 25.34 -18.13 6.22
CA GLY A 96 26.20 -18.36 7.38
C GLY A 96 26.96 -17.13 7.88
N ALA A 97 26.95 -15.99 7.16
CA ALA A 97 27.42 -14.75 7.76
C ALA A 97 26.47 -14.35 8.90
N PRO A 98 26.93 -14.22 10.16
CA PRO A 98 26.07 -13.71 11.22
C PRO A 98 25.67 -12.29 10.84
N ALA A 99 24.37 -12.03 10.76
CA ALA A 99 23.84 -10.68 10.72
C ALA A 99 24.41 -9.94 11.93
N SER A 100 25.34 -9.03 11.69
CA SER A 100 25.90 -8.20 12.74
C SER A 100 24.74 -7.39 13.35
N PRO A 101 24.57 -7.36 14.68
CA PRO A 101 23.42 -6.75 15.32
C PRO A 101 23.61 -5.23 15.34
N ALA A 102 23.24 -4.56 14.25
CA ALA A 102 23.09 -3.11 14.25
C ALA A 102 21.62 -2.77 14.44
N ALA A 103 21.35 -1.96 15.46
CA ALA A 103 20.08 -1.32 15.82
C ALA A 103 19.13 -2.06 16.79
N GLY A 104 19.68 -2.52 17.92
CA GLY A 104 18.91 -2.60 19.17
C GLY A 104 18.88 -1.24 19.89
N GLY A 105 18.11 -0.29 19.37
CA GLY A 105 17.71 0.87 20.17
C GLY A 105 16.67 0.41 21.20
N PRO A 106 16.74 0.83 22.48
CA PRO A 106 15.75 0.42 23.47
C PRO A 106 14.35 0.87 23.02
N PRO A 107 13.32 0.00 23.10
CA PRO A 107 11.96 0.42 22.81
C PRO A 107 11.53 1.48 23.84
N ALA A 108 10.99 2.59 23.33
CA ALA A 108 10.39 3.64 24.14
C ALA A 108 9.36 3.05 25.12
N PRO A 109 9.27 3.54 26.37
CA PRO A 109 8.29 3.03 27.33
C PRO A 109 6.88 3.41 26.89
N VAL A 110 6.05 2.41 26.60
CA VAL A 110 4.60 2.56 26.46
C VAL A 110 3.97 2.73 27.86
N PRO A 111 3.16 3.78 28.12
CA PRO A 111 2.44 3.89 29.38
C PRO A 111 1.25 2.91 29.40
N SER A 112 1.42 1.76 30.06
CA SER A 112 0.31 0.87 30.41
C SER A 112 -0.42 1.41 31.63
N ALA A 113 -1.61 1.96 31.40
CA ALA A 113 -2.61 2.20 32.44
C ALA A 113 -3.12 0.83 32.96
N GLY A 114 -2.72 0.48 34.18
CA GLY A 114 -3.24 -0.66 34.93
C GLY A 114 -3.87 -0.16 36.23
N GLY A 115 -5.20 -0.17 36.29
CA GLY A 115 -5.93 0.09 37.52
C GLY A 115 -5.71 -1.00 38.57
N ARG A 116 -5.72 -0.61 39.84
CA ARG A 116 -6.12 -1.48 40.95
C ARG A 116 -6.41 -0.66 42.22
N ARG A 117 -7.58 -0.94 42.79
CA ARG A 117 -8.08 -0.66 44.14
C ARG A 117 -8.81 0.66 44.35
#